data_AF-A0A1E4H2F7-F1
#
_entry.id   AF-A0A1E4H2F7-F1
#
_cell.length_a   1.000
_cell.length_b   1.000
_cell.length_c   1.000
_cell.angle_alpha   90.00
_cell.angle_beta   90.00
_cell.angle_gamma   90.00
#
_symmetry.space_group_name_H-M   'P 1'
#
loop_
_entity.id
_entity.type
_entity.pdbx_description
1 polymer ?
#
loop_
_entity_poly.entity_id
_entity_poly.type
_entity_poly.pdbx_seq_one_letter_code
_entity_poly.pdbx_strand_id
1 'polypeptide(L)'
;MTTPDERTRNLLQAGAFLKELREDKIVPEEIRQEAHRLLRHYPTVYEVRMLAELEKHTTGVFYLTPDIEKDWFSSYRFGAHTG
;
A
#
# COMPACT_ATOMS: atom_id res chain seq x y z
N MET A 1 -9.95 -14.01 11.73
CA MET A 1 -9.52 -12.64 12.10
C MET A 1 -8.30 -12.30 11.27
N THR A 2 -8.22 -11.09 10.73
CA THR A 2 -7.06 -10.63 9.93
C THR A 2 -5.95 -10.14 10.86
N THR A 3 -4.72 -10.65 10.67
CA THR A 3 -3.56 -10.22 11.46
C THR A 3 -3.08 -8.82 11.05
N PRO A 4 -2.29 -8.12 11.89
CA PRO A 4 -1.69 -6.84 11.52
C PRO A 4 -0.82 -6.95 10.25
N ASP A 5 -0.05 -8.03 10.11
CA ASP A 5 0.74 -8.34 8.91
C ASP A 5 -0.12 -8.49 7.66
N GLU A 6 -1.17 -9.32 7.73
CA GLU A 6 -2.11 -9.49 6.62
C GLU A 6 -2.78 -8.15 6.26
N ARG A 7 -3.15 -7.34 7.25
CA ARG A 7 -3.78 -6.04 7.05
C ARG A 7 -2.83 -5.04 6.39
N THR A 8 -1.63 -4.85 6.95
CA THR A 8 -0.62 -3.94 6.38
C THR A 8 -0.24 -4.37 4.98
N ARG A 9 -0.02 -5.68 4.75
CA ARG A 9 0.33 -6.22 3.43
C ARG A 9 -0.76 -5.90 2.41
N ASN A 10 -2.02 -6.22 2.70
CA ASN A 10 -3.11 -5.99 1.75
C ASN A 10 -3.35 -4.50 1.49
N LEU A 11 -3.21 -3.66 2.52
CA LEU A 11 -3.28 -2.19 2.38
C LEU A 11 -2.21 -1.70 1.39
N LEU A 12 -0.95 -2.08 1.59
CA LEU A 12 0.14 -1.61 0.72
C LEU A 12 0.10 -2.22 -0.69
N GLN A 13 -0.30 -3.48 -0.81
CA GLN A 13 -0.48 -4.16 -2.08
C GLN A 13 -1.60 -3.55 -2.93
N ALA A 14 -2.67 -3.04 -2.31
CA ALA A 14 -3.69 -2.28 -3.03
C ALA A 14 -3.13 -0.97 -3.61
N GLY A 15 -2.26 -0.27 -2.88
CA GLY A 15 -1.51 0.88 -3.42
C GLY A 15 -0.61 0.50 -4.60
N ALA A 16 0.11 -0.62 -4.51
CA ALA A 16 0.93 -1.15 -5.60
C ALA A 16 0.07 -1.54 -6.83
N PHE A 17 -1.11 -2.13 -6.61
CA PHE A 17 -2.05 -2.47 -7.67
C PHE A 17 -2.59 -1.22 -8.40
N LEU A 18 -2.96 -0.18 -7.67
CA LEU A 18 -3.37 1.09 -8.27
C LEU A 18 -2.24 1.70 -9.12
N LYS A 19 -0.99 1.54 -8.69
CA LYS A 19 0.19 1.94 -9.48
C LYS A 19 0.33 1.10 -10.76
N GLU A 20 0.12 -0.21 -10.72
CA GLU A 20 0.08 -1.05 -11.94
C GLU A 20 -0.96 -0.55 -12.94
N LEU A 21 -2.19 -0.34 -12.47
CA LEU A 21 -3.27 0.10 -13.34
C LEU A 21 -2.97 1.45 -13.97
N ARG A 22 -2.42 2.39 -13.20
CA ARG A 22 -2.05 3.73 -13.69
C ARG A 22 -1.00 3.69 -14.81
N GLU A 23 -0.01 2.82 -14.70
CA GLU A 23 1.15 2.79 -15.60
C GLU A 23 0.97 1.83 -16.80
N ASP A 24 0.05 0.87 -16.73
CA ASP A 24 -0.13 -0.13 -17.78
C ASP A 24 -0.88 0.43 -19.00
N LYS A 25 -0.21 0.45 -20.15
CA LYS A 25 -0.77 1.01 -21.39
C LYS A 25 -1.93 0.19 -21.98
N ILE A 26 -2.08 -1.07 -21.59
CA ILE A 26 -3.15 -1.97 -22.02
C ILE A 26 -4.46 -1.64 -21.30
N VAL A 27 -4.38 -1.07 -20.10
CA VAL A 27 -5.56 -0.67 -19.30
C VAL A 27 -6.24 0.56 -19.95
N PRO A 28 -7.58 0.54 -20.10
CA PRO A 28 -8.35 1.69 -20.61
C PRO A 28 -8.05 2.98 -19.86
N GLU A 29 -8.00 4.10 -20.59
CA GLU A 29 -7.59 5.40 -20.05
C GLU A 29 -8.45 5.83 -18.86
N GLU A 30 -9.76 5.59 -18.91
CA GLU A 30 -10.69 5.93 -17.82
C GLU A 30 -10.32 5.23 -16.51
N ILE A 31 -9.87 3.97 -16.58
CA ILE A 31 -9.43 3.21 -15.41
C ILE A 31 -8.09 3.74 -14.90
N ARG A 32 -7.17 4.11 -15.79
CA ARG A 32 -5.88 4.69 -15.40
C ARG A 32 -6.05 6.03 -14.69
N GLN A 33 -6.95 6.87 -15.18
CA GLN A 33 -7.27 8.16 -14.58
C GLN A 33 -7.87 7.99 -13.18
N GLU A 34 -8.77 7.04 -13.00
CA GLU A 34 -9.34 6.74 -11.68
C GLU A 34 -8.28 6.17 -10.73
N ALA A 35 -7.43 5.26 -11.21
CA ALA A 35 -6.31 4.75 -10.43
C ALA A 35 -5.35 5.86 -10.01
N HIS A 36 -5.05 6.81 -10.92
CA HIS A 36 -4.25 7.99 -10.61
C HIS A 36 -4.91 8.87 -9.54
N ARG A 37 -6.22 9.15 -9.67
CA ARG A 37 -6.99 9.96 -8.72
C ARG A 37 -6.95 9.36 -7.31
N LEU A 38 -7.15 8.05 -7.19
CA LEU A 38 -7.09 7.33 -5.92
C LEU A 38 -5.68 7.30 -5.34
N LEU A 39 -4.68 6.96 -6.17
CA LEU A 39 -3.29 6.82 -5.74
C LEU A 39 -2.71 8.12 -5.18
N ARG A 40 -3.21 9.30 -5.61
CA ARG A 40 -2.79 10.61 -5.09
C ARG A 40 -3.02 10.80 -3.59
N HIS A 41 -4.00 10.11 -3.03
CA HIS A 41 -4.37 10.21 -1.60
C HIS A 41 -4.30 8.85 -0.90
N TYR A 42 -3.78 7.83 -1.58
CA TYR A 42 -3.60 6.52 -1.00
C TYR A 42 -2.35 6.54 -0.11
N PRO A 43 -2.37 5.89 1.06
CA PRO A 43 -1.22 5.92 1.96
C PRO A 43 0.01 5.25 1.32
N THR A 44 1.14 5.92 1.43
CA THR A 44 2.45 5.42 1.02
C THR A 44 3.01 4.40 2.02
N VAL A 45 3.99 3.60 1.60
CA VAL A 45 4.76 2.72 2.50
C VAL A 45 5.32 3.47 3.71
N TYR A 46 5.77 4.71 3.50
CA TYR A 46 6.32 5.54 4.56
C TYR A 46 5.25 5.94 5.59
N GLU A 47 4.09 6.42 5.14
CA GLU A 47 2.98 6.83 6.02
C GLU A 47 2.44 5.65 6.82
N VAL A 48 2.26 4.48 6.19
CA VAL A 48 1.79 3.27 6.89
C VAL A 48 2.79 2.82 7.95
N ARG A 49 4.09 2.84 7.66
CA ARG A 49 5.13 2.50 8.64
C ARG A 49 5.11 3.47 9.82
N MET A 50 5.04 4.77 9.55
CA MET A 50 4.94 5.81 10.57
C MET A 50 3.73 5.61 11.50
N LEU A 51 2.56 5.32 10.92
CA LEU A 51 1.34 5.06 11.69
C LEU A 51 1.47 3.81 12.56
N ALA A 52 2.02 2.72 12.02
CA ALA A 52 2.22 1.48 12.76
C ALA A 52 3.18 1.66 13.97
N GLU A 53 4.27 2.42 13.80
CA GLU A 53 5.18 2.74 14.91
C GLU A 53 4.49 3.61 15.97
N LEU A 54 3.69 4.59 15.56
CA LEU A 54 2.94 5.43 16.50
C LEU A 54 1.92 4.62 17.32
N GLU A 55 1.20 3.69 16.69
CA GLU A 55 0.24 2.80 17.36
C GLU A 55 0.93 1.94 18.43
N LYS A 56 2.08 1.35 18.07
CA LYS A 56 2.91 0.54 18.96
C LYS A 56 3.30 1.28 20.22
N HIS A 57 3.66 2.56 20.11
CA HIS A 57 4.06 3.38 21.26
C HIS A 57 2.87 3.88 22.11
N THR A 58 1.68 4.02 21.53
CA THR A 58 0.55 4.72 22.17
C THR A 58 -0.46 3.78 22.82
N THR A 59 -0.79 2.66 22.18
CA THR A 59 -1.96 1.85 22.57
C THR A 59 -1.61 0.47 23.10
N GLY A 60 -0.40 -0.03 22.81
CA GLY A 60 0.00 -1.42 23.10
C GLY A 60 -0.76 -2.47 22.27
N VAL A 61 -1.59 -2.04 21.31
CA VAL A 61 -2.31 -2.90 20.36
C VAL A 61 -1.81 -2.58 18.95
N PHE A 62 -1.51 -3.62 18.19
CA PHE A 62 -1.01 -3.48 16.81
C PHE A 62 -2.18 -3.61 15.84
N TYR A 63 -2.62 -2.53 15.22
CA TYR A 63 -3.58 -2.63 14.11
C TYR A 63 -2.83 -2.80 12.78
N LEU A 64 -1.67 -2.14 12.64
CA LEU A 64 -0.73 -2.32 11.55
C LEU A 64 0.63 -2.84 12.08
N THR A 65 1.34 -3.59 11.25
CA THR A 65 2.76 -3.90 11.49
C THR A 65 3.68 -2.87 10.82
N PRO A 66 4.78 -2.44 11.47
CA PRO A 66 5.83 -1.65 10.84
C PRO A 66 6.81 -2.52 10.04
N ASP A 67 6.78 -3.84 10.22
CA ASP A 67 7.69 -4.81 9.62
C ASP A 67 7.28 -5.13 8.18
N ILE A 68 7.44 -4.13 7.30
CA ILE A 68 7.10 -4.26 5.88
C ILE A 68 8.25 -4.93 5.13
N GLU A 69 7.97 -6.12 4.59
CA GLU A 69 8.92 -6.91 3.82
C GLU A 69 8.94 -6.49 2.33
N LYS A 70 10.10 -6.59 1.69
CA LYS A 70 10.27 -6.17 0.28
C LYS A 70 9.59 -7.13 -0.70
N ASP A 71 9.55 -8.41 -0.37
CA ASP A 71 8.99 -9.48 -1.20
C ASP A 71 7.47 -9.39 -1.35
N TRP A 72 6.77 -8.68 -0.44
CA TRP A 72 5.34 -8.39 -0.55
C TRP A 72 4.96 -7.71 -1.87
N PHE A 73 5.91 -7.02 -2.51
CA PHE A 73 5.70 -6.31 -3.77
C PHE A 73 6.26 -7.04 -4.99
N SER A 74 6.82 -8.24 -4.83
CA SER A 74 7.52 -8.97 -5.90
C SER A 74 6.65 -9.29 -7.13
N SER A 75 5.33 -9.38 -6.96
CA SER A 75 4.37 -9.59 -8.05
C SER A 75 4.00 -8.32 -8.83
N TYR A 76 4.42 -7.13 -8.37
CA TYR A 76 4.10 -5.84 -8.99
C TYR A 76 5.32 -5.29 -9.73
N ARG A 77 5.21 -5.19 -11.06
CA ARG A 77 6.25 -4.67 -11.98
C ARG A 77 6.71 -3.26 -11.61
N PHE A 78 5.82 -2.38 -11.15
CA PHE A 78 6.14 -1.02 -10.73
C PHE A 78 6.34 -0.89 -9.22
N GLY A 79 6.24 -2.00 -8.47
CA GLY A 79 6.52 -2.08 -7.04
C GLY A 79 5.58 -1.24 -6.16
N ALA A 80 6.05 -0.94 -4.95
CA ALA A 80 5.24 -0.27 -3.94
C ALA A 80 4.89 1.20 -4.29
N HIS A 81 3.84 1.70 -3.65
CA HIS A 81 3.50 3.12 -3.65
C HIS A 81 4.34 3.86 -2.58
N THR A 82 5.19 4.79 -3.03
CA THR A 82 6.20 5.46 -2.19
C THR A 82 6.07 6.98 -2.16
N GLY A 83 5.06 7.55 -2.84
CA GLY A 83 4.99 8.98 -3.18
C GLY A 83 5.39 9.24 -4.62
#